data_AF-A0A353J8P5-F1
#
_entry.id   AF-A0A353J8P5-F1
#
_cell.length_a   1.000
_cell.length_b   1.000
_cell.length_c   1.000
_cell.angle_alpha   90.00
_cell.angle_beta   90.00
_cell.angle_gamma   90.00
#
_symmetry.space_group_name_H-M   'P 1'
#
loop_
_entity.id
_entity.type
_entity.pdbx_description
1 polymer ?
#
loop_
_entity_poly.entity_id
_entity_poly.type
_entity_poly.pdbx_seq_one_letter_code
_entity_poly.pdbx_strand_id
1 'polypeptide(L)'
;MLDENKKNEALDAESKYKSAVESANEYVENFDILETITNVGNDEVFTPRKTCDMILDSLPEEVWHNPDYKWLNPATKNGIFEREIAIRLDNGLKDIIPDMEQRRKHILQNMIYAIGQTRFTANVARRTVYYCSQANRKCDGIKANDGHYVNGYAIGNGTWFDDEEGNIKTPNTNHTFLGKKEKAKCKYCGISETSSYNDANQRERYAYEFIHFDGDELLEHLQNRFFGGNRKMKF
;
A
#
# COMPACT_ATOMS: atom_id res chain seq x y z
N MET A 1 -0.93 -2.67 -41.19
CA MET A 1 -2.10 -3.10 -40.41
C MET A 1 -1.92 -4.58 -40.14
N LEU A 2 -1.32 -4.92 -39.00
CA LEU A 2 -1.23 -6.30 -38.53
C LEU A 2 -2.47 -6.54 -37.66
N ASP A 3 -3.20 -7.57 -38.02
CA ASP A 3 -4.49 -7.96 -37.44
C ASP A 3 -4.27 -8.45 -35.99
N GLU A 4 -4.57 -7.59 -35.00
CA GLU A 4 -4.35 -7.84 -33.56
C GLU A 4 -5.25 -8.95 -32.96
N ASN A 5 -5.99 -9.71 -33.80
CA ASN A 5 -6.99 -10.67 -33.33
C ASN A 5 -6.77 -12.12 -33.79
N LYS A 6 -5.55 -12.50 -34.18
CA LYS A 6 -5.21 -13.92 -34.30
C LYS A 6 -4.91 -14.51 -32.92
N LYS A 7 -5.96 -15.00 -32.25
CA LYS A 7 -5.80 -15.92 -31.11
C LYS A 7 -4.94 -17.10 -31.54
N ASN A 8 -3.90 -17.39 -30.77
CA ASN A 8 -2.98 -18.47 -31.04
C ASN A 8 -3.70 -19.81 -30.86
N GLU A 9 -4.03 -20.47 -31.97
CA GLU A 9 -4.76 -21.75 -31.98
C GLU A 9 -4.06 -22.85 -31.16
N ALA A 10 -2.73 -22.80 -31.01
CA ALA A 10 -1.99 -23.74 -30.17
C ALA A 10 -2.23 -23.50 -28.67
N LEU A 11 -2.33 -22.24 -28.24
CA LEU A 11 -2.67 -21.89 -26.85
C LEU A 11 -4.14 -22.21 -26.53
N ASP A 12 -5.05 -21.97 -27.47
CA ASP A 12 -6.46 -22.33 -27.33
C ASP A 12 -6.64 -23.86 -27.26
N ALA A 13 -5.90 -24.63 -28.06
CA ALA A 13 -5.89 -26.08 -27.99
C ALA A 13 -5.36 -26.59 -26.64
N GLU A 14 -4.26 -26.02 -26.15
CA GLU A 14 -3.67 -26.37 -24.84
C GLU A 14 -4.67 -26.15 -23.69
N SER A 15 -5.41 -25.03 -23.68
CA SER A 15 -6.45 -24.79 -22.66
C SER A 15 -7.59 -25.81 -22.67
N LYS A 16 -7.89 -26.40 -23.83
CA LYS A 16 -8.98 -27.37 -24.02
C LYS A 16 -8.62 -28.76 -23.49
N TYR A 17 -7.33 -29.05 -23.38
CA TYR A 17 -6.80 -30.32 -22.86
C TYR A 17 -6.25 -30.22 -21.44
N LYS A 18 -6.21 -29.01 -20.84
CA LYS A 18 -5.88 -28.84 -19.42
C LYS A 18 -6.87 -29.61 -18.56
N SER A 19 -6.34 -30.54 -17.77
CA SER A 19 -7.10 -31.23 -16.75
C SER A 19 -7.56 -30.25 -15.67
N ALA A 20 -8.57 -30.65 -14.90
CA ALA A 20 -9.00 -29.90 -13.72
C ALA A 20 -7.86 -29.75 -12.68
N VAL A 21 -6.94 -30.71 -12.63
CA VAL A 21 -5.77 -30.69 -11.74
C VAL A 21 -4.75 -29.65 -12.20
N GLU A 22 -4.42 -29.61 -13.50
CA GLU A 22 -3.49 -28.62 -14.05
C GLU A 22 -4.07 -27.20 -13.93
N SER A 23 -5.36 -27.04 -14.18
CA SER A 23 -6.05 -25.76 -14.01
C SER A 23 -6.05 -25.30 -12.54
N ALA A 24 -6.27 -26.23 -11.60
CA ALA A 24 -6.22 -25.92 -10.18
C ALA A 24 -4.80 -25.58 -9.71
N ASN A 25 -3.78 -26.31 -10.19
CA ASN A 25 -2.38 -26.02 -9.89
C ASN A 25 -1.96 -24.65 -10.42
N GLU A 26 -2.28 -24.34 -11.67
CA GLU A 26 -1.99 -23.03 -12.27
C GLU A 26 -2.70 -21.89 -11.53
N TYR A 27 -3.95 -22.10 -11.11
CA TYR A 27 -4.66 -21.14 -10.27
C TYR A 27 -3.93 -20.93 -8.95
N VAL A 28 -3.54 -22.00 -8.25
CA VAL A 28 -2.84 -21.91 -6.95
C VAL A 28 -1.47 -21.23 -7.10
N GLU A 29 -0.72 -21.54 -8.16
CA GLU A 29 0.58 -20.93 -8.42
C GLU A 29 0.48 -19.42 -8.70
N ASN A 30 -0.58 -18.99 -9.39
CA ASN A 30 -0.79 -17.58 -9.75
C ASN A 30 -1.78 -16.87 -8.82
N PHE A 31 -2.22 -17.53 -7.75
CA PHE A 31 -3.21 -16.98 -6.84
C PHE A 31 -2.60 -15.83 -6.06
N ASP A 32 -3.22 -14.65 -6.17
CA ASP A 32 -2.84 -13.52 -5.36
C ASP A 32 -3.33 -13.71 -3.94
N ILE A 33 -2.39 -13.85 -3.00
CA ILE A 33 -2.69 -14.02 -1.58
C ILE A 33 -3.61 -12.92 -1.02
N LEU A 34 -3.60 -11.70 -1.59
CA LEU A 34 -4.48 -10.62 -1.15
C LEU A 34 -5.96 -10.88 -1.45
N GLU A 35 -6.27 -11.76 -2.40
CA GLU A 35 -7.64 -12.21 -2.67
C GLU A 35 -8.18 -13.13 -1.55
N THR A 36 -7.34 -13.67 -0.67
CA THR A 36 -7.84 -14.40 0.52
C THR A 36 -8.43 -13.48 1.59
N ILE A 37 -7.97 -12.22 1.65
CA ILE A 37 -8.35 -11.26 2.69
C ILE A 37 -9.43 -10.28 2.22
N THR A 38 -9.85 -10.31 0.96
CA THR A 38 -10.94 -9.45 0.47
C THR A 38 -12.27 -9.72 1.16
N ASN A 39 -12.48 -10.94 1.70
CA ASN A 39 -13.72 -11.39 2.32
C ASN A 39 -13.57 -11.80 3.81
N VAL A 40 -12.51 -11.37 4.51
CA VAL A 40 -12.44 -11.61 5.96
C VAL A 40 -13.38 -10.65 6.70
N GLY A 41 -14.15 -11.18 7.66
CA GLY A 41 -15.27 -10.48 8.27
C GLY A 41 -14.92 -9.23 9.10
N ASN A 42 -15.69 -8.18 8.81
CA ASN A 42 -16.43 -7.29 9.73
C ASN A 42 -15.92 -5.97 10.28
N ASP A 43 -14.75 -5.44 9.93
CA ASP A 43 -14.50 -3.98 10.12
C ASP A 43 -13.64 -3.34 9.01
N GLU A 44 -12.98 -4.15 8.18
CA GLU A 44 -12.10 -3.70 7.12
C GLU A 44 -12.57 -4.19 5.75
N VAL A 45 -13.06 -3.28 4.91
CA VAL A 45 -13.35 -3.57 3.50
C VAL A 45 -12.09 -3.32 2.67
N PHE A 46 -11.53 -4.35 2.06
CA PHE A 46 -10.36 -4.25 1.18
C PHE A 46 -10.78 -4.11 -0.28
N THR A 47 -10.04 -3.29 -1.05
CA THR A 47 -10.24 -3.19 -2.49
C THR A 47 -9.72 -4.46 -3.17
N PRO A 48 -10.56 -5.20 -3.94
CA PRO A 48 -10.10 -6.33 -4.73
C PRO A 48 -9.10 -5.91 -5.80
N ARG A 49 -8.17 -6.79 -6.18
CA ARG A 49 -7.14 -6.47 -7.17
C ARG A 49 -7.74 -6.00 -8.49
N LYS A 50 -8.76 -6.70 -8.97
CA LYS A 50 -9.45 -6.36 -10.23
C LYS A 50 -9.99 -4.93 -10.22
N THR A 51 -10.53 -4.46 -9.10
CA THR A 51 -11.03 -3.08 -8.97
C THR A 51 -9.89 -2.07 -8.97
N CYS A 52 -8.78 -2.40 -8.29
CA CYS A 52 -7.57 -1.60 -8.32
C CYS A 52 -7.05 -1.43 -9.76
N ASP A 53 -6.89 -2.53 -10.49
CA ASP A 53 -6.43 -2.52 -11.89
C ASP A 53 -7.34 -1.67 -12.77
N MET A 54 -8.66 -1.85 -12.69
CA MET A 54 -9.61 -1.03 -13.45
C MET A 54 -9.44 0.48 -13.21
N ILE A 55 -9.13 0.90 -11.98
CA ILE A 55 -8.90 2.31 -11.65
C ILE A 55 -7.56 2.77 -12.22
N LEU A 56 -6.48 2.01 -12.02
CA LEU A 56 -5.15 2.39 -12.49
C LEU A 56 -5.07 2.41 -14.03
N ASP A 57 -5.73 1.47 -14.70
CA ASP A 57 -5.77 1.38 -16.16
C ASP A 57 -6.59 2.51 -16.80
N SER A 58 -7.39 3.24 -16.02
CA SER A 58 -8.09 4.45 -16.47
C SER A 58 -7.22 5.71 -16.48
N LEU A 59 -6.04 5.65 -15.85
CA LEU A 59 -5.10 6.77 -15.81
C LEU A 59 -4.35 6.89 -17.15
N PRO A 60 -3.97 8.11 -17.57
CA PRO A 60 -3.34 8.31 -18.85
C PRO A 60 -1.88 7.82 -18.83
N GLU A 61 -1.39 7.27 -19.94
CA GLU A 61 -0.16 6.49 -20.01
C GLU A 61 1.10 7.25 -19.53
N GLU A 62 1.14 8.57 -19.68
CA GLU A 62 2.26 9.42 -19.27
C GLU A 62 2.57 9.35 -17.78
N VAL A 63 1.60 9.01 -16.93
CA VAL A 63 1.81 8.95 -15.47
C VAL A 63 2.79 7.86 -15.07
N TRP A 64 2.95 6.83 -15.91
CA TRP A 64 3.84 5.70 -15.68
C TRP A 64 5.28 5.96 -16.11
N HIS A 65 5.51 7.06 -16.83
CA HIS A 65 6.78 7.38 -17.48
C HIS A 65 7.47 8.62 -16.88
N ASN A 66 6.86 9.29 -15.90
CA ASN A 66 7.46 10.44 -15.25
C ASN A 66 8.07 10.06 -13.87
N PRO A 67 9.41 10.10 -13.71
CA PRO A 67 10.07 9.71 -12.46
C PRO A 67 9.88 10.72 -11.31
N ASP A 68 9.36 11.92 -11.58
CA ASP A 68 9.23 12.99 -10.59
C ASP A 68 7.86 12.98 -9.87
N TYR A 69 6.89 12.25 -10.42
CA TYR A 69 5.54 12.13 -9.86
C TYR A 69 5.51 11.42 -8.51
N LYS A 70 4.56 11.86 -7.68
CA LYS A 70 4.37 11.35 -6.32
C LYS A 70 2.95 10.87 -6.16
N TRP A 71 2.82 9.63 -5.72
CA TRP A 71 1.57 8.91 -5.57
C TRP A 71 1.24 8.83 -4.10
N LEU A 72 0.14 9.46 -3.70
CA LEU A 72 -0.36 9.40 -2.33
C LEU A 72 -1.64 8.57 -2.28
N ASN A 73 -1.62 7.51 -1.47
CA ASN A 73 -2.84 6.86 -1.00
C ASN A 73 -3.06 7.15 0.50
N PRO A 74 -3.92 8.12 0.83
CA PRO A 74 -4.04 8.59 2.21
C PRO A 74 -4.91 7.70 3.11
N ALA A 75 -5.40 6.57 2.59
CA ALA A 75 -6.29 5.65 3.30
C ALA A 75 -6.02 4.20 2.91
N THR A 76 -4.74 3.83 2.79
CA THR A 76 -4.35 2.48 2.38
C THR A 76 -4.79 1.43 3.38
N LYS A 77 -5.04 0.22 2.86
CA LYS A 77 -5.46 -0.93 3.65
C LYS A 77 -4.49 -2.07 3.52
N ASN A 78 -4.61 -2.85 2.45
CA ASN A 78 -3.76 -4.00 2.19
C ASN A 78 -2.56 -3.66 1.30
N GLY A 79 -2.37 -2.40 0.89
CA GLY A 79 -1.26 -2.02 0.02
C GLY A 79 -1.46 -2.36 -1.47
N ILE A 80 -2.68 -2.73 -1.89
CA ILE A 80 -2.93 -3.20 -3.27
C ILE A 80 -2.61 -2.13 -4.32
N PHE A 81 -3.03 -0.88 -4.09
CA PHE A 81 -2.78 0.22 -5.02
C PHE A 81 -1.29 0.50 -5.15
N GLU A 82 -0.59 0.57 -4.03
CA GLU A 82 0.84 0.85 -3.97
C GLU A 82 1.65 -0.23 -4.67
N ARG A 83 1.30 -1.51 -4.49
CA ARG A 83 1.93 -2.62 -5.19
C ARG A 83 1.73 -2.54 -6.69
N GLU A 84 0.49 -2.34 -7.12
CA GLU A 84 0.14 -2.29 -8.54
C GLU A 84 0.72 -1.04 -9.25
N ILE A 85 0.81 0.09 -8.55
CA ILE A 85 1.54 1.30 -8.98
C ILE A 85 3.04 1.00 -9.10
N ALA A 86 3.64 0.35 -8.10
CA ALA A 86 5.08 0.03 -8.13
C ALA A 86 5.45 -0.86 -9.32
N ILE A 87 4.62 -1.86 -9.64
CA ILE A 87 4.84 -2.75 -10.79
C ILE A 87 4.76 -1.97 -12.11
N ARG A 88 3.74 -1.10 -12.26
CA ARG A 88 3.57 -0.28 -13.47
C ARG A 88 4.73 0.70 -13.64
N LEU A 89 5.18 1.35 -12.57
CA LEU A 89 6.35 2.25 -12.59
C LEU A 89 7.66 1.51 -12.86
N ASP A 90 7.88 0.30 -12.29
CA ASP A 90 9.09 -0.49 -12.55
C ASP A 90 9.19 -0.89 -14.02
N ASN A 91 8.06 -1.01 -14.72
CA ASN A 91 8.02 -1.22 -16.16
C ASN A 91 8.19 0.09 -16.95
N GLY A 92 7.42 1.13 -16.64
CA GLY A 92 7.42 2.39 -17.39
C GLY A 92 8.71 3.20 -17.27
N LEU A 93 9.48 3.03 -16.19
CA LEU A 93 10.72 3.78 -15.96
C LEU A 93 11.99 3.03 -16.40
N LYS A 94 11.88 1.86 -17.07
CA LYS A 94 13.06 1.07 -17.48
C LYS A 94 14.04 1.84 -18.34
N ASP A 95 13.56 2.65 -19.27
CA ASP A 95 14.43 3.40 -20.18
C ASP A 95 15.06 4.64 -19.52
N ILE A 96 14.44 5.15 -18.45
CA ILE A 96 14.88 6.36 -17.73
C ILE A 96 15.87 6.01 -16.62
N ILE A 97 15.59 4.93 -15.88
CA ILE A 97 16.45 4.40 -14.82
C ILE A 97 16.72 2.92 -15.14
N PRO A 98 17.72 2.59 -15.97
CA PRO A 98 17.93 1.21 -16.46
C PRO A 98 18.25 0.20 -15.36
N ASP A 99 19.03 0.62 -14.36
CA ASP A 99 19.38 -0.23 -13.23
C ASP A 99 18.15 -0.55 -12.39
N MET A 100 17.82 -1.84 -12.29
CA MET A 100 16.59 -2.31 -11.64
C MET A 100 16.55 -1.99 -10.15
N GLU A 101 17.67 -2.11 -9.45
CA GLU A 101 17.70 -1.85 -8.00
C GLU A 101 17.54 -0.36 -7.71
N GLN A 102 18.29 0.50 -8.43
CA GLN A 102 18.16 1.96 -8.33
C GLN A 102 16.76 2.43 -8.71
N ARG A 103 16.16 1.86 -9.76
CA ARG A 103 14.79 2.18 -10.17
C ARG A 103 13.77 1.83 -9.09
N ARG A 104 13.82 0.61 -8.55
CA ARG A 104 12.92 0.18 -7.47
C ARG A 104 13.12 1.00 -6.21
N LYS A 105 14.36 1.29 -5.85
CA LYS A 105 14.68 2.20 -4.73
C LYS A 105 14.05 3.56 -4.96
N HIS A 106 14.22 4.16 -6.14
CA HIS A 106 13.63 5.46 -6.48
C HIS A 106 12.09 5.43 -6.39
N ILE A 107 11.45 4.42 -6.96
CA ILE A 107 9.99 4.26 -6.93
C ILE A 107 9.49 4.20 -5.48
N LEU A 108 10.06 3.33 -4.65
CA LEU A 108 9.58 3.11 -3.29
C LEU A 108 9.94 4.26 -2.33
N GLN A 109 11.08 4.92 -2.53
CA GLN A 109 11.58 5.99 -1.65
C GLN A 109 11.07 7.37 -2.05
N ASN A 110 10.87 7.64 -3.34
CA ASN A 110 10.64 9.00 -3.84
C ASN A 110 9.30 9.18 -4.56
N MET A 111 8.59 8.10 -4.89
CA MET A 111 7.35 8.17 -5.67
C MET A 111 6.13 7.67 -4.90
N ILE A 112 6.22 6.58 -4.13
CA ILE A 112 5.05 5.97 -3.50
C ILE A 112 4.94 6.33 -2.02
N TYR A 113 3.79 6.86 -1.63
CA TYR A 113 3.49 7.30 -0.27
C TYR A 113 2.08 6.88 0.14
N ALA A 114 1.92 6.45 1.39
CA ALA A 114 0.61 6.06 1.89
C ALA A 114 0.46 6.25 3.40
N ILE A 115 -0.79 6.36 3.85
CA ILE A 115 -1.16 6.35 5.26
C ILE A 115 -2.17 5.23 5.47
N GLY A 116 -1.89 4.32 6.40
CA GLY A 116 -2.86 3.30 6.79
C GLY A 116 -4.07 3.91 7.48
N GLN A 117 -5.24 3.27 7.40
CA GLN A 117 -6.40 3.70 8.19
C GLN A 117 -6.25 3.38 9.68
N THR A 118 -5.48 2.35 9.97
CA THR A 118 -5.18 1.79 11.28
C THR A 118 -3.70 1.35 11.30
N ARG A 119 -3.18 0.98 12.47
CA ARG A 119 -1.82 0.40 12.56
C ARG A 119 -1.78 -0.98 11.91
N PHE A 120 -2.85 -1.75 12.07
CA PHE A 120 -3.00 -3.03 11.38
C PHE A 120 -2.88 -2.87 9.86
N THR A 121 -3.69 -2.00 9.26
CA THR A 121 -3.65 -1.77 7.81
C THR A 121 -2.30 -1.22 7.33
N ALA A 122 -1.70 -0.27 8.05
CA ALA A 122 -0.34 0.20 7.71
C ALA A 122 0.69 -0.94 7.70
N ASN A 123 0.61 -1.86 8.67
CA ASN A 123 1.47 -3.04 8.72
C ASN A 123 1.24 -4.04 7.59
N VAL A 124 -0.03 -4.24 7.17
CA VAL A 124 -0.36 -5.11 6.04
C VAL A 124 0.15 -4.48 4.74
N ALA A 125 -0.10 -3.19 4.52
CA ALA A 125 0.38 -2.47 3.36
C ALA A 125 1.93 -2.50 3.25
N ARG A 126 2.65 -2.28 4.36
CA ARG A 126 4.11 -2.43 4.38
C ARG A 126 4.54 -3.85 3.98
N ARG A 127 3.88 -4.90 4.49
CA ARG A 127 4.18 -6.28 4.09
C ARG A 127 3.92 -6.54 2.61
N THR A 128 2.86 -5.97 2.06
CA THR A 128 2.52 -6.11 0.64
C THR A 128 3.56 -5.45 -0.27
N VAL A 129 4.01 -4.24 0.09
CA VAL A 129 4.85 -3.42 -0.78
C VAL A 129 6.35 -3.62 -0.52
N TYR A 130 6.74 -3.80 0.74
CA TYR A 130 8.13 -3.94 1.17
C TYR A 130 8.51 -5.37 1.56
N TYR A 131 7.58 -6.33 1.50
CA TYR A 131 7.76 -7.71 2.00
C TYR A 131 8.06 -7.81 3.51
N CYS A 132 7.94 -6.71 4.25
CA CYS A 132 8.22 -6.61 5.68
C CYS A 132 7.35 -5.52 6.32
N SER A 133 7.05 -5.64 7.61
CA SER A 133 6.30 -4.59 8.32
C SER A 133 7.13 -3.41 8.80
N GLN A 134 8.45 -3.49 8.64
CA GLN A 134 9.41 -2.44 8.95
C GLN A 134 10.28 -2.22 7.72
N ALA A 135 10.18 -1.05 7.10
CA ALA A 135 10.85 -0.71 5.85
C ALA A 135 12.37 -0.56 5.99
N ASN A 136 12.87 -0.26 7.20
CA ASN A 136 14.28 0.10 7.42
C ASN A 136 14.93 -0.58 8.62
N ARG A 137 14.66 -1.87 8.83
CA ARG A 137 15.31 -2.64 9.89
C ARG A 137 16.59 -3.32 9.36
N LYS A 138 17.71 -3.14 10.06
CA LYS A 138 18.93 -3.92 9.83
C LYS A 138 18.82 -5.32 10.42
N CYS A 139 19.51 -6.29 9.81
CA CYS A 139 19.63 -7.63 10.38
C CYS A 139 20.32 -7.55 11.76
N ASP A 140 19.72 -8.16 12.77
CA ASP A 140 20.28 -8.21 14.13
C ASP A 140 21.41 -9.26 14.28
N GLY A 141 21.58 -10.10 13.26
CA GLY A 141 22.58 -11.17 13.24
C GLY A 141 22.18 -12.42 14.03
N ILE A 142 21.01 -12.42 14.65
CA ILE A 142 20.51 -13.53 15.46
C ILE A 142 19.94 -14.59 14.52
N LYS A 143 20.49 -15.81 14.59
CA LYS A 143 20.01 -16.95 13.80
C LYS A 143 19.17 -17.90 14.66
N ALA A 144 18.10 -18.40 14.08
CA ALA A 144 17.34 -19.52 14.61
C ALA A 144 18.14 -20.84 14.42
N ASN A 145 17.65 -21.92 15.04
CA ASN A 145 18.34 -23.22 15.07
C ASN A 145 18.53 -23.84 13.67
N ASP A 146 17.68 -23.49 12.71
CA ASP A 146 17.73 -23.90 11.31
C ASP A 146 18.53 -22.93 10.41
N GLY A 147 19.17 -21.91 11.00
CA GLY A 147 20.13 -21.03 10.34
C GLY A 147 19.55 -19.78 9.69
N HIS A 148 18.22 -19.59 9.65
CA HIS A 148 17.62 -18.33 9.19
C HIS A 148 17.76 -17.21 10.23
N TYR A 149 17.81 -15.96 9.79
CA TYR A 149 17.84 -14.82 10.71
C TYR A 149 16.45 -14.61 11.34
N VAL A 150 16.41 -14.52 12.68
CA VAL A 150 15.18 -14.25 13.44
C VAL A 150 14.59 -12.91 13.03
N ASN A 151 15.43 -11.87 12.96
CA ASN A 151 15.09 -10.59 12.34
C ASN A 151 16.02 -10.32 11.18
N GLY A 152 15.70 -10.90 10.02
CA GLY A 152 16.41 -10.64 8.76
C GLY A 152 16.34 -9.18 8.31
N TYR A 153 17.07 -8.89 7.22
CA TYR A 153 17.06 -7.57 6.58
C TYR A 153 15.66 -7.16 6.14
N ALA A 154 15.32 -5.89 6.36
CA ALA A 154 14.23 -5.25 5.63
C ALA A 154 14.58 -5.06 4.15
N ILE A 155 13.65 -4.52 3.38
CA ILE A 155 13.88 -4.12 2.00
C ILE A 155 15.13 -3.24 1.88
N GLY A 156 15.90 -3.44 0.80
CA GLY A 156 17.11 -2.66 0.57
C GLY A 156 18.18 -2.81 1.65
N ASN A 157 18.26 -3.98 2.27
CA ASN A 157 19.14 -4.27 3.39
C ASN A 157 18.96 -3.35 4.62
N GLY A 158 17.78 -2.73 4.75
CA GLY A 158 17.53 -1.72 5.79
C GLY A 158 18.38 -0.47 5.60
N THR A 159 18.50 0.00 4.36
CA THR A 159 19.27 1.23 4.01
C THR A 159 18.53 2.18 3.07
N TRP A 160 17.32 1.83 2.63
CA TRP A 160 16.60 2.62 1.62
C TRP A 160 15.74 3.74 2.19
N PHE A 161 15.36 3.67 3.46
CA PHE A 161 14.49 4.67 4.08
C PHE A 161 15.20 5.35 5.25
N ASP A 162 14.58 6.40 5.80
CA ASP A 162 15.11 7.12 6.95
C ASP A 162 14.63 6.53 8.29
N ASP A 163 13.48 5.85 8.30
CA ASP A 163 12.86 5.30 9.50
C ASP A 163 12.21 3.92 9.25
N GLU A 164 11.80 3.26 10.34
CA GLU A 164 11.23 1.91 10.29
C GLU A 164 9.92 1.81 9.50
N GLU A 165 9.19 2.91 9.28
CA GLU A 165 7.92 2.87 8.54
C GLU A 165 8.11 3.07 7.04
N GLY A 166 9.19 3.74 6.62
CA GLY A 166 9.37 4.17 5.24
C GLY A 166 8.26 5.13 4.84
N ASN A 167 7.75 5.03 3.61
CA ASN A 167 6.73 5.93 3.09
C ASN A 167 5.29 5.43 3.29
N ILE A 168 5.09 4.30 3.97
CA ILE A 168 3.76 3.81 4.33
C ILE A 168 3.61 4.01 5.84
N LYS A 169 2.97 5.10 6.24
CA LYS A 169 2.91 5.55 7.63
C LYS A 169 1.76 4.92 8.40
N THR A 170 2.02 4.64 9.68
CA THR A 170 0.95 4.35 10.64
C THR A 170 0.20 5.66 10.96
N PRO A 171 -1.14 5.68 10.98
CA PRO A 171 -1.89 6.89 11.27
C PRO A 171 -1.63 7.37 12.71
N ASN A 172 -1.50 8.68 12.89
CA ASN A 172 -1.15 9.27 14.19
C ASN A 172 -2.14 10.33 14.71
N THR A 173 -3.34 10.40 14.14
CA THR A 173 -4.38 11.35 14.56
C THR A 173 -5.36 10.73 15.57
N ASN A 174 -6.14 11.58 16.24
CA ASN A 174 -7.24 11.17 17.10
C ASN A 174 -8.50 11.99 16.79
N HIS A 175 -9.65 11.46 17.18
CA HIS A 175 -10.89 12.22 17.11
C HIS A 175 -10.85 13.44 18.04
N THR A 176 -11.43 14.55 17.58
CA THR A 176 -11.66 15.74 18.39
C THR A 176 -13.16 15.90 18.58
N PHE A 177 -13.66 15.64 19.78
CA PHE A 177 -15.10 15.63 20.07
C PHE A 177 -15.61 17.02 20.49
N LEU A 178 -16.75 17.41 19.91
CA LEU A 178 -17.48 18.62 20.26
C LEU A 178 -18.87 18.28 20.80
N GLY A 179 -19.28 18.95 21.87
CA GLY A 179 -20.59 18.77 22.52
C GLY A 179 -20.49 18.26 23.96
N LYS A 180 -21.64 17.93 24.56
CA LYS A 180 -21.69 17.29 25.89
C LYS A 180 -21.49 15.79 25.70
N LYS A 181 -20.64 15.14 26.53
CA LYS A 181 -20.20 13.73 26.42
C LYS A 181 -21.19 12.77 25.73
N GLU A 182 -22.41 12.62 26.24
CA GLU A 182 -23.39 11.66 25.68
C GLU A 182 -23.88 11.95 24.25
N LYS A 183 -23.69 13.18 23.76
CA LYS A 183 -24.06 13.63 22.41
C LYS A 183 -22.85 14.19 21.65
N ALA A 184 -21.64 14.04 22.18
CA ALA A 184 -20.46 14.61 21.57
C ALA A 184 -20.11 13.84 20.29
N LYS A 185 -19.76 14.57 19.23
CA LYS A 185 -19.40 14.01 17.94
C LYS A 185 -18.04 14.53 17.50
N CYS A 186 -17.28 13.69 16.78
CA CYS A 186 -16.02 14.14 16.18
C CYS A 186 -16.29 15.28 15.20
N LYS A 187 -15.56 16.39 15.31
CA LYS A 187 -15.73 17.55 14.42
C LYS A 187 -15.45 17.23 12.95
N TYR A 188 -14.66 16.19 12.67
CA TYR A 188 -14.22 15.81 11.34
C TYR A 188 -15.08 14.72 10.70
N CYS A 189 -15.20 13.55 11.34
CA CYS A 189 -15.90 12.40 10.77
C CYS A 189 -17.32 12.16 11.34
N GLY A 190 -17.74 12.95 12.33
CA GLY A 190 -19.08 12.86 12.91
C GLY A 190 -19.37 11.63 13.78
N ILE A 191 -18.39 10.74 14.01
CA ILE A 191 -18.55 9.59 14.91
C ILE A 191 -18.89 10.05 16.33
N SER A 192 -19.80 9.33 17.00
CA SER A 192 -20.16 9.58 18.40
C SER A 192 -19.00 9.25 19.33
N GLU A 193 -18.74 10.07 20.34
CA GLU A 193 -17.75 9.77 21.41
C GLU A 193 -18.05 8.43 22.08
N THR A 194 -19.33 8.07 22.19
CA THR A 194 -19.81 6.82 22.80
C THR A 194 -19.79 5.59 21.86
N SER A 195 -19.28 5.72 20.64
CA SER A 195 -19.16 4.59 19.70
C SER A 195 -18.21 3.51 20.22
N SER A 196 -18.50 2.24 19.91
CA SER A 196 -17.61 1.10 20.21
C SER A 196 -16.23 1.21 19.57
N TYR A 197 -16.10 1.96 18.46
CA TYR A 197 -14.82 2.23 17.81
C TYR A 197 -13.93 3.21 18.58
N ASN A 198 -14.47 3.88 19.60
CA ASN A 198 -13.75 4.81 20.48
C ASN A 198 -13.46 4.21 21.87
N ASP A 199 -13.79 2.94 22.08
CA ASP A 199 -13.50 2.26 23.34
C ASP A 199 -11.98 2.19 23.57
N ALA A 200 -11.53 2.61 24.76
CA ALA A 200 -10.12 2.64 25.13
C ALA A 200 -9.44 1.26 25.10
N ASN A 201 -10.21 0.17 25.13
CA ASN A 201 -9.72 -1.20 25.02
C ASN A 201 -9.52 -1.66 23.57
N GLN A 202 -9.95 -0.88 22.57
CA GLN A 202 -9.68 -1.18 21.16
C GLN A 202 -8.18 -1.15 20.87
N ARG A 203 -7.72 -2.11 20.08
CA ARG A 203 -6.30 -2.19 19.65
C ARG A 203 -5.98 -1.20 18.55
N GLU A 204 -6.97 -0.90 17.72
CA GLU A 204 -6.87 -0.04 16.55
C GLU A 204 -7.71 1.22 16.75
N ARG A 205 -7.27 2.32 16.16
CA ARG A 205 -7.96 3.61 16.20
C ARG A 205 -8.43 3.97 14.80
N TYR A 206 -9.69 4.35 14.66
CA TYR A 206 -10.33 4.63 13.37
C TYR A 206 -10.50 6.13 13.12
N ALA A 207 -9.45 6.91 13.41
CA ALA A 207 -9.36 8.33 13.08
C ALA A 207 -8.50 8.50 11.82
N TYR A 208 -9.16 8.76 10.69
CA TYR A 208 -8.51 8.77 9.38
C TYR A 208 -7.69 10.05 9.24
N GLU A 209 -6.37 9.92 9.23
CA GLU A 209 -5.42 11.05 9.27
C GLU A 209 -5.75 12.12 8.22
N PHE A 210 -6.06 11.72 7.00
CA PHE A 210 -6.31 12.63 5.88
C PHE A 210 -7.50 13.59 6.05
N ILE A 211 -8.52 13.22 6.81
CA ILE A 211 -9.73 14.04 7.00
C ILE A 211 -9.77 14.69 8.39
N HIS A 212 -8.78 14.45 9.25
CA HIS A 212 -8.72 14.96 10.63
C HIS A 212 -7.86 16.22 10.77
N PHE A 213 -7.85 17.05 9.73
CA PHE A 213 -7.20 18.36 9.71
C PHE A 213 -8.12 19.36 9.01
N ASP A 214 -8.01 20.62 9.41
CA ASP A 214 -8.64 21.70 8.66
C ASP A 214 -7.89 21.87 7.31
N GLY A 215 -8.58 22.34 6.26
CA GLY A 215 -8.05 22.28 4.89
C GLY A 215 -6.70 22.98 4.69
N ASP A 216 -6.50 24.11 5.37
CA ASP A 216 -5.25 24.88 5.31
C ASP A 216 -4.09 24.17 6.03
N GLU A 217 -4.39 23.27 6.98
CA GLU A 217 -3.39 22.54 7.77
C GLU A 217 -3.02 21.19 7.17
N LEU A 218 -3.90 20.59 6.35
CA LEU A 218 -3.68 19.25 5.78
C LEU A 218 -2.40 19.18 4.93
N LEU A 219 -2.18 20.16 4.05
CA LEU A 219 -0.98 20.18 3.20
C LEU A 219 0.29 20.28 4.04
N GLU A 220 0.32 21.19 5.02
CA GLU A 220 1.45 21.36 5.93
C GLU A 220 1.70 20.07 6.73
N HIS A 221 0.64 19.44 7.22
CA HIS A 221 0.73 18.16 7.91
C HIS A 221 1.36 17.07 7.04
N LEU A 222 0.87 16.89 5.81
CA LEU A 222 1.43 15.92 4.87
C LEU A 222 2.90 16.21 4.52
N GLN A 223 3.26 17.49 4.37
CA GLN A 223 4.66 17.90 4.15
C GLN A 223 5.57 17.61 5.34
N ASN A 224 5.08 17.77 6.57
CA ASN A 224 5.79 17.37 7.77
C ASN A 224 5.95 15.85 7.84
N ARG A 225 4.91 15.10 7.45
CA ARG A 225 4.87 13.63 7.51
C ARG A 225 5.81 12.93 6.53
N PHE A 226 5.91 13.44 5.31
CA PHE A 226 6.59 12.74 4.21
C PHE A 226 7.82 13.47 3.67
N PHE A 227 7.93 14.78 3.90
CA PHE A 227 8.97 15.61 3.26
C PHE A 227 9.81 16.38 4.27
N GLY A 228 9.85 15.95 5.54
CA GLY A 228 10.66 16.59 6.59
C GLY A 228 10.33 18.06 6.81
N GLY A 229 9.11 18.48 6.45
CA GLY A 229 8.67 19.87 6.54
C GLY A 229 8.99 20.74 5.32
N ASN A 230 9.41 20.16 4.19
CA ASN A 230 9.66 20.92 2.97
C ASN A 230 8.35 21.45 2.34
N ARG A 231 8.09 22.75 2.52
CA ARG A 231 6.88 23.44 2.04
C ARG A 231 6.74 23.55 0.52
N LYS A 232 7.80 23.26 -0.24
CA LYS A 232 7.76 23.26 -1.72
C LYS A 232 7.29 21.93 -2.29
N MET A 233 7.29 20.87 -1.48
CA MET A 233 6.94 19.53 -1.94
C MET A 233 5.42 19.34 -1.89
N LYS A 234 4.90 18.68 -2.92
CA LYS A 234 3.50 18.28 -3.01
C LYS A 234 3.43 16.92 -3.69
N PHE A 235 2.30 16.25 -3.45
CA PHE A 235 1.88 15.08 -4.20
C PHE A 235 1.29 15.51 -5.53
#